data_AF-A0ABD3PG43-F1
#
_entry.id   AF-A0ABD3PG43-F1
#
_cell.length_a   1.000
_cell.length_b   1.000
_cell.length_c   1.000
_cell.angle_alpha   90.00
_cell.angle_beta   90.00
_cell.angle_gamma   90.00
#
_symmetry.space_group_name_H-M   'P 1'
#
loop_
_entity.id
_entity.type
_entity.pdbx_description
1 polymer ?
#
loop_
_entity_poly.entity_id
_entity_poly.type
_entity_poly.pdbx_seq_one_letter_code
_entity_poly.pdbx_strand_id
1 'polypeptide(L)'
;AERQAFTEAALASIEEFACTGSETCAASLTSSCGQDLTAQHKLSSSRWLQASNNWQVEYVVVDTFTCEKASCSSPSDVARVNAIVEMITANMNDSMSSGKFKETFTVKIIQSAALNSNLVECLMVWGIVGAAEIDVGGNGTGRTGVFYPDWEHLSGTCLQDGNQPAYMELSTSWLSSSLEECCLQFYPGWNFNKCMNPSGSGLWYVSHDSGKCVTDCDEANGGTCGGFANLLSNNLYSNPRSCCEAELFYRYLEFCEADSLLSECYEGTGLFYRGDNGGKEVCARDCDPASGDTTCGGIVEDAYIVLYETAEECCSAEYNWINVDLCAARTTQTSFGKYWPDKDNSKCLKDSEMPSGQLDVEVYDSLEECCASGIFWLTEAKCFTASGIASEELGTSKFYVDWIKEYCVKDCEGAAPCGGLAQAWDPLYNSAIDCCARLPG
;
A
#
# COMPACT_ATOMS: atom_id res chain seq x y z
N ALA A 1 -0.89 12.58 20.91
CA ALA A 1 -0.70 11.34 21.69
C ALA A 1 0.10 10.34 20.86
N GLU A 2 -0.44 9.86 19.74
CA GLU A 2 0.21 8.92 18.82
C GLU A 2 1.63 9.34 18.39
N ARG A 3 1.82 10.58 17.92
CA ARG A 3 3.14 11.04 17.49
C ARG A 3 4.18 11.12 18.60
N GLN A 4 3.75 11.51 19.79
CA GLN A 4 4.63 11.58 20.95
C GLN A 4 5.05 10.17 21.38
N ALA A 5 4.08 9.24 21.44
CA ALA A 5 4.36 7.84 21.72
C ALA A 5 5.30 7.21 20.68
N PHE A 6 5.12 7.52 19.40
CA PHE A 6 6.03 7.11 18.34
C PHE A 6 7.46 7.61 18.57
N THR A 7 7.64 8.93 18.81
CA THR A 7 8.97 9.50 19.02
C THR A 7 9.64 8.97 20.30
N GLU A 8 8.88 8.78 21.37
CA GLU A 8 9.38 8.23 22.64
C GLU A 8 9.78 6.75 22.50
N ALA A 9 8.96 5.94 21.83
CA ALA A 9 9.28 4.55 21.53
C ALA A 9 10.48 4.43 20.59
N ALA A 10 10.58 5.28 19.57
CA ALA A 10 11.69 5.30 18.63
C ALA A 10 13.01 5.63 19.34
N LEU A 11 13.02 6.71 20.13
CA LEU A 11 14.19 7.11 20.91
C LEU A 11 14.62 6.01 21.87
N ALA A 12 13.68 5.46 22.64
CA ALA A 12 13.97 4.42 23.61
C ALA A 12 14.45 3.11 22.97
N SER A 13 14.05 2.79 21.73
CA SER A 13 14.59 1.66 20.97
C SER A 13 15.99 1.97 20.43
N ILE A 14 16.23 3.18 19.91
CA ILE A 14 17.56 3.61 19.45
C ILE A 14 18.56 3.55 20.60
N GLU A 15 18.23 4.11 21.77
CA GLU A 15 19.10 4.05 22.96
C GLU A 15 19.42 2.61 23.38
N GLU A 16 18.43 1.71 23.33
CA GLU A 16 18.60 0.32 23.72
C GLU A 16 19.63 -0.40 22.86
N PHE A 17 19.64 -0.18 21.54
CA PHE A 17 20.58 -0.85 20.64
C PHE A 17 21.90 -0.08 20.48
N ALA A 18 21.83 1.23 20.25
CA ALA A 18 23.01 2.06 20.00
C ALA A 18 23.90 2.19 21.24
N CYS A 19 23.32 2.32 22.43
CA CYS A 19 24.08 2.54 23.66
C CYS A 19 24.37 1.26 24.47
N THR A 20 24.25 0.09 23.83
CA THR A 20 24.55 -1.18 24.48
C THR A 20 26.00 -1.21 24.96
N GLY A 21 26.21 -1.26 26.28
CA GLY A 21 27.54 -1.41 26.87
C GLY A 21 28.30 -0.10 27.14
N SER A 22 27.66 1.06 26.96
CA SER A 22 28.26 2.36 27.29
C SER A 22 27.34 3.19 28.19
N GLU A 23 27.81 3.51 29.40
CA GLU A 23 27.09 4.38 30.35
C GLU A 23 27.16 5.87 29.94
N THR A 24 28.08 6.21 29.04
CA THR A 24 28.33 7.56 28.55
C THR A 24 27.66 7.85 27.22
N CYS A 25 26.96 6.86 26.66
CA CYS A 25 26.22 6.97 25.42
C CYS A 25 24.80 7.49 25.66
N ALA A 26 24.37 8.42 24.82
CA ALA A 26 23.00 8.93 24.78
C ALA A 26 22.55 9.12 23.33
N ALA A 27 21.27 8.85 23.05
CA ALA A 27 20.67 9.17 21.77
C ALA A 27 19.75 10.38 21.89
N SER A 28 19.52 11.07 20.78
CA SER A 28 18.54 12.15 20.69
C SER A 28 17.94 12.20 19.29
N LEU A 29 16.70 12.67 19.18
CA LEU A 29 16.06 12.88 17.88
C LEU A 29 16.30 14.32 17.41
N THR A 30 16.82 14.48 16.21
CA THR A 30 17.05 15.79 15.58
C THR A 30 15.84 16.22 14.75
N SER A 31 15.12 15.28 14.15
CA SER A 31 13.95 15.55 13.32
C SER A 31 12.91 14.44 13.46
N SER A 32 11.63 14.79 13.31
CA SER A 32 10.54 13.81 13.14
C SER A 32 9.62 14.23 11.99
N CYS A 33 9.41 13.32 11.02
CA CYS A 33 8.58 13.54 9.83
C CYS A 33 8.92 14.88 9.13
N GLY A 34 10.21 15.17 8.95
CA GLY A 34 10.71 16.39 8.32
C GLY A 34 10.57 17.68 9.15
N GLN A 35 10.19 17.58 10.43
CA GLN A 35 10.18 18.69 11.37
C GLN A 35 11.44 18.65 12.24
N ASP A 36 12.27 19.67 12.13
CA ASP A 36 13.43 19.90 12.98
C ASP A 36 12.96 20.11 14.44
N LEU A 37 13.42 19.23 15.33
CA LEU A 37 13.13 19.25 16.76
C LEU A 37 14.12 20.12 17.55
N THR A 38 15.23 20.53 16.93
CA THR A 38 16.27 21.37 17.53
C THR A 38 15.98 22.86 17.41
N ALA A 39 15.12 23.26 16.47
CA ALA A 39 14.64 24.63 16.33
C ALA A 39 13.61 24.98 17.43
N GLN A 40 14.01 25.79 18.42
CA GLN A 40 13.17 26.26 19.55
C GLN A 40 11.96 27.17 19.18
N HIS A 41 11.37 27.04 18.00
CA HIS A 41 10.16 27.78 17.64
C HIS A 41 8.89 26.96 17.86
N LYS A 42 8.12 27.43 18.85
CA LYS A 42 6.75 27.02 19.21
C LYS A 42 5.96 26.47 18.03
N LEU A 43 5.42 25.26 18.22
CA LEU A 43 4.34 24.65 17.45
C LEU A 43 3.22 25.66 17.16
N SER A 44 3.24 26.28 15.98
CA SER A 44 2.11 27.01 15.43
C SER A 44 1.74 26.42 14.08
N SER A 45 0.68 25.60 14.09
CA SER A 45 -0.29 25.42 13.00
C SER A 45 0.25 25.60 11.57
N SER A 46 1.02 24.64 11.08
CA SER A 46 1.26 24.49 9.64
C SER A 46 0.33 23.41 9.10
N ARG A 47 -0.42 23.75 8.06
CA ARG A 47 -1.38 22.85 7.38
C ARG A 47 -0.62 21.67 6.78
N TRP A 48 -1.05 20.48 7.17
CA TRP A 48 -0.56 19.22 6.65
C TRP A 48 -1.21 18.94 5.29
N LEU A 49 -0.40 18.72 4.27
CA LEU A 49 -0.82 17.86 3.16
C LEU A 49 -0.84 16.44 3.73
N GLN A 50 -2.05 15.92 3.92
CA GLN A 50 -2.28 14.52 4.27
C GLN A 50 -1.82 13.65 3.09
N ALA A 51 -0.58 13.13 3.11
CA ALA A 51 -0.14 12.12 2.14
C ALA A 51 1.25 11.54 2.47
N SER A 52 1.42 10.89 3.62
CA SER A 52 2.33 9.73 3.67
C SER A 52 2.09 8.94 4.94
N ASN A 53 1.82 7.64 4.80
CA ASN A 53 1.77 6.67 5.90
C ASN A 53 3.15 6.42 6.54
N ASN A 54 4.15 7.26 6.25
CA ASN A 54 5.55 7.02 6.55
C ASN A 54 6.00 7.92 7.72
N TRP A 55 6.27 7.29 8.86
CA TRP A 55 6.77 7.94 10.05
C TRP A 55 8.29 7.85 10.07
N GLN A 56 8.98 9.00 9.97
CA GLN A 56 10.43 9.06 9.88
C GLN A 56 11.04 9.82 11.06
N VAL A 57 12.22 9.40 11.50
CA VAL A 57 13.03 10.10 12.49
C VAL A 57 14.46 10.23 12.01
N GLU A 58 15.06 11.37 12.31
CA GLU A 58 16.52 11.52 12.28
C GLU A 58 17.01 11.57 13.71
N TYR A 59 18.16 10.94 13.96
CA TYR A 59 18.70 10.76 15.29
C TYR A 59 20.21 10.98 15.30
N VAL A 60 20.72 11.34 16.46
CA VAL A 60 22.15 11.46 16.75
C VAL A 60 22.44 10.64 17.99
N VAL A 61 23.48 9.82 17.92
CA VAL A 61 24.03 9.06 19.05
C VAL A 61 25.35 9.71 19.44
N VAL A 62 25.48 10.06 20.71
CA VAL A 62 26.69 10.69 21.27
C VAL A 62 27.23 9.76 22.34
N ASP A 63 28.48 9.33 22.20
CA ASP A 63 29.22 8.66 23.26
C ASP A 63 30.47 9.47 23.63
N THR A 64 30.67 9.69 24.92
CA THR A 64 31.78 10.49 25.44
C THR A 64 32.84 9.60 26.08
N PHE A 65 34.10 9.84 25.75
CA PHE A 65 35.21 9.12 26.37
C PHE A 65 36.35 10.08 26.73
N THR A 66 37.20 9.65 27.67
CA THR A 66 38.41 10.38 28.04
C THR A 66 39.57 9.94 27.16
N CYS A 67 40.17 10.91 26.47
CA CYS A 67 41.36 10.70 25.64
C CYS A 67 42.62 10.60 26.48
N GLU A 68 43.61 9.83 26.02
CA GLU A 68 44.95 9.76 26.60
C GLU A 68 45.68 11.11 26.45
N LYS A 69 45.42 11.83 25.34
CA LYS A 69 45.97 13.16 25.08
C LYS A 69 44.87 14.19 24.88
N ALA A 70 45.16 15.45 25.21
CA ALA A 70 44.24 16.57 25.03
C ALA A 70 43.80 16.79 23.56
N SER A 71 44.55 16.26 22.59
CA SER A 71 44.23 16.32 21.16
C SER A 71 43.39 15.16 20.64
N CYS A 72 43.10 14.13 21.47
CA CYS A 72 42.38 12.93 21.07
C CYS A 72 42.90 12.26 19.78
N SER A 73 44.21 12.31 19.57
CA SER A 73 44.86 11.96 18.31
C SER A 73 45.95 10.90 18.46
N SER A 74 46.05 10.26 19.64
CA SER A 74 46.95 9.11 19.78
C SER A 74 46.38 7.90 19.03
N PRO A 75 47.22 6.92 18.64
CA PRO A 75 46.73 5.67 18.06
C PRO A 75 45.72 4.94 18.95
N SER A 76 45.89 5.00 20.28
CA SER A 76 44.94 4.47 21.26
C SER A 76 43.60 5.20 21.26
N ASP A 77 43.61 6.54 21.17
CA ASP A 77 42.39 7.35 21.10
C ASP A 77 41.63 7.07 19.81
N VAL A 78 42.34 7.00 18.67
CA VAL A 78 41.74 6.69 17.35
C VAL A 78 41.17 5.27 17.32
N ALA A 79 41.90 4.29 17.84
CA ALA A 79 41.41 2.91 17.92
C ALA A 79 40.14 2.81 18.79
N ARG A 80 40.06 3.60 19.87
CA ARG A 80 38.87 3.66 20.71
C ARG A 80 37.68 4.29 19.99
N VAL A 81 37.88 5.39 19.26
CA VAL A 81 36.82 5.99 18.43
C VAL A 81 36.29 4.99 17.42
N ASN A 82 37.18 4.33 16.66
CA ASN A 82 36.79 3.34 15.67
C ASN A 82 35.98 2.20 16.30
N ALA A 83 36.42 1.68 17.45
CA ALA A 83 35.70 0.63 18.17
C ALA A 83 34.30 1.06 18.62
N ILE A 84 34.12 2.32 19.06
CA ILE A 84 32.79 2.86 19.42
C ILE A 84 31.90 2.95 18.18
N VAL A 85 32.41 3.52 17.09
CA VAL A 85 31.66 3.70 15.84
C VAL A 85 31.27 2.35 15.24
N GLU A 86 32.19 1.40 15.16
CA GLU A 86 31.94 0.04 14.69
C GLU A 86 30.89 -0.66 15.54
N MET A 87 30.97 -0.54 16.87
CA MET A 87 30.00 -1.14 17.79
C MET A 87 28.60 -0.56 17.60
N ILE A 88 28.44 0.77 17.60
CA ILE A 88 27.14 1.43 17.42
C ILE A 88 26.55 1.04 16.07
N THR A 89 27.35 1.15 15.00
CA THR A 89 26.92 0.85 13.63
C THR A 89 26.52 -0.61 13.47
N ALA A 90 27.33 -1.54 13.99
CA ALA A 90 27.04 -2.97 13.93
C ALA A 90 25.78 -3.32 14.72
N ASN A 91 25.60 -2.80 15.93
CA ASN A 91 24.42 -3.06 16.76
C ASN A 91 23.15 -2.54 16.11
N MET A 92 23.18 -1.31 15.58
CA MET A 92 22.02 -0.73 14.90
C MET A 92 21.69 -1.49 13.62
N ASN A 93 22.68 -1.80 12.78
CA ASN A 93 22.47 -2.57 11.55
C ASN A 93 21.99 -4.01 11.83
N ASP A 94 22.54 -4.70 12.83
CA ASP A 94 22.05 -6.02 13.27
C ASP A 94 20.60 -5.91 13.76
N SER A 95 20.28 -4.91 14.58
CA SER A 95 18.93 -4.77 15.13
C SER A 95 17.87 -4.54 14.04
N MET A 96 18.20 -3.75 13.02
CA MET A 96 17.33 -3.48 11.88
C MET A 96 17.19 -4.71 10.98
N SER A 97 18.31 -5.34 10.61
CA SER A 97 18.33 -6.47 9.68
C SER A 97 17.75 -7.76 10.27
N SER A 98 17.93 -7.99 11.58
CA SER A 98 17.38 -9.16 12.28
C SER A 98 15.92 -8.98 12.71
N GLY A 99 15.33 -7.80 12.54
CA GLY A 99 13.97 -7.49 12.99
C GLY A 99 13.85 -7.21 14.50
N LYS A 100 14.92 -7.34 15.29
CA LYS A 100 14.91 -7.04 16.74
C LYS A 100 14.47 -5.62 17.03
N PHE A 101 14.88 -4.66 16.19
CA PHE A 101 14.44 -3.27 16.35
C PHE A 101 12.93 -3.15 16.22
N LYS A 102 12.33 -3.78 15.20
CA LYS A 102 10.87 -3.83 15.01
C LYS A 102 10.20 -4.43 16.26
N GLU A 103 10.68 -5.56 16.76
CA GLU A 103 10.12 -6.23 17.94
C GLU A 103 10.17 -5.34 19.19
N THR A 104 11.33 -4.77 19.51
CA THR A 104 11.52 -3.89 20.65
C THR A 104 10.66 -2.63 20.53
N PHE A 105 10.65 -1.98 19.36
CA PHE A 105 9.83 -0.80 19.10
C PHE A 105 8.33 -1.11 19.21
N THR A 106 7.89 -2.25 18.67
CA THR A 106 6.52 -2.76 18.76
C THR A 106 6.06 -2.89 20.20
N VAL A 107 6.89 -3.50 21.06
CA VAL A 107 6.57 -3.64 22.49
C VAL A 107 6.42 -2.27 23.15
N LYS A 108 7.35 -1.34 22.92
CA LYS A 108 7.32 0.00 23.52
C LYS A 108 6.11 0.80 23.05
N ILE A 109 5.73 0.70 21.76
CA ILE A 109 4.60 1.45 21.24
C ILE A 109 3.25 0.89 21.71
N ILE A 110 3.11 -0.43 21.85
CA ILE A 110 1.91 -1.04 22.44
C ILE A 110 1.76 -0.65 23.91
N GLN A 111 2.87 -0.61 24.67
CA GLN A 111 2.86 -0.19 26.08
C GLN A 111 2.42 1.26 26.28
N SER A 112 2.64 2.13 25.29
CA SER A 112 2.15 3.52 25.33
C SER A 112 0.63 3.64 25.19
N ALA A 113 -0.07 2.56 24.83
CA ALA A 113 -1.51 2.49 24.54
C ALA A 113 -1.99 3.51 23.49
N ALA A 114 -1.07 4.07 22.69
CA ALA A 114 -1.38 5.12 21.74
C ALA A 114 -1.77 4.60 20.35
N LEU A 115 -1.30 3.42 19.95
CA LEU A 115 -1.61 2.81 18.65
C LEU A 115 -2.39 1.49 18.79
N ASN A 116 -3.22 1.21 17.80
CA ASN A 116 -3.96 -0.05 17.68
C ASN A 116 -2.97 -1.21 17.49
N SER A 117 -3.16 -2.33 18.19
CA SER A 117 -2.34 -3.54 18.05
C SER A 117 -2.24 -4.05 16.61
N ASN A 118 -3.30 -3.88 15.82
CA ASN A 118 -3.34 -4.31 14.42
C ASN A 118 -2.41 -3.46 13.53
N LEU A 119 -2.12 -2.22 13.94
CA LEU A 119 -1.23 -1.32 13.20
C LEU A 119 0.24 -1.73 13.32
N VAL A 120 0.57 -2.53 14.33
CA VAL A 120 1.95 -2.91 14.64
C VAL A 120 2.35 -4.23 13.97
N GLU A 121 1.39 -5.08 13.63
CA GLU A 121 1.61 -6.32 12.88
C GLU A 121 2.29 -6.03 11.52
N CYS A 122 1.79 -5.01 10.84
CA CYS A 122 2.28 -4.54 9.54
C CYS A 122 3.37 -3.46 9.63
N LEU A 123 3.93 -3.23 10.81
CA LEU A 123 5.01 -2.26 10.97
C LEU A 123 6.26 -2.75 10.24
N MET A 124 6.82 -1.90 9.40
CA MET A 124 8.12 -2.09 8.78
C MET A 124 9.09 -1.03 9.29
N VAL A 125 10.28 -1.46 9.68
CA VAL A 125 11.34 -0.56 10.14
C VAL A 125 12.57 -0.79 9.28
N TRP A 126 13.09 0.31 8.76
CA TRP A 126 14.36 0.37 8.06
C TRP A 126 15.04 1.69 8.43
N GLY A 127 16.34 1.76 8.23
CA GLY A 127 17.11 2.96 8.52
C GLY A 127 18.57 2.79 8.14
N ILE A 128 19.28 3.90 8.15
CA ILE A 128 20.72 3.96 7.90
C ILE A 128 21.42 4.54 9.12
N VAL A 129 22.64 4.08 9.37
CA VAL A 129 23.56 4.75 10.30
C VAL A 129 24.54 5.53 9.43
N GLY A 130 24.50 6.85 9.54
CA GLY A 130 25.43 7.72 8.82
C GLY A 130 26.88 7.53 9.30
N ALA A 131 27.84 8.03 8.52
CA ALA A 131 29.22 8.06 8.94
C ALA A 131 29.37 8.90 10.22
N ALA A 132 30.19 8.44 11.17
CA ALA A 132 30.42 9.16 12.41
C ALA A 132 31.19 10.47 12.15
N GLU A 133 30.68 11.58 12.67
CA GLU A 133 31.39 12.85 12.73
C GLU A 133 32.17 12.93 14.05
N ILE A 134 33.50 13.07 13.97
CA ILE A 134 34.34 13.25 15.16
C ILE A 134 34.44 14.76 15.46
N ASP A 135 33.70 15.25 16.46
CA ASP A 135 33.88 16.61 16.97
C ASP A 135 35.01 16.64 18.01
N VAL A 136 36.24 16.79 17.51
CA VAL A 136 37.38 17.14 18.37
C VAL A 136 37.44 18.67 18.39
N GLY A 137 37.30 19.28 19.57
CA GLY A 137 37.41 20.73 19.79
C GLY A 137 38.78 21.37 19.47
N GLY A 138 39.55 20.77 18.57
CA GLY A 138 40.77 21.29 17.98
C GLY A 138 40.90 20.80 16.54
N ASN A 139 41.09 21.75 15.62
CA ASN A 139 41.35 21.56 14.19
C ASN A 139 42.50 20.55 13.98
N GLY A 140 42.15 19.27 13.83
CA GLY A 140 43.07 18.14 13.84
C GLY A 140 42.83 17.20 12.67
N THR A 141 43.16 17.65 11.46
CA THR A 141 43.40 16.75 10.33
C THR A 141 44.63 15.90 10.65
N GLY A 142 44.41 14.70 11.21
CA GLY A 142 45.48 13.90 11.81
C GLY A 142 45.36 12.39 11.55
N ARG A 143 45.06 11.98 10.31
CA ARG A 143 45.29 10.60 9.85
C ARG A 143 46.72 10.48 9.31
N THR A 144 47.69 10.10 10.14
CA THR A 144 49.04 9.72 9.66
C THR A 144 49.17 8.20 9.68
N GLY A 145 48.59 7.54 8.69
CA GLY A 145 48.76 6.12 8.40
C GLY A 145 48.57 5.91 6.90
N VAL A 146 49.34 5.01 6.30
CA VAL A 146 49.16 4.62 4.89
C VAL A 146 48.11 3.52 4.79
N PHE A 147 47.30 3.54 3.74
CA PHE A 147 46.35 2.47 3.44
C PHE A 147 47.02 1.40 2.58
N TYR A 148 46.76 0.12 2.87
CA TYR A 148 47.29 -1.01 2.10
C TYR A 148 46.21 -2.08 1.91
N PRO A 149 46.22 -2.83 0.78
CA PRO A 149 45.19 -3.82 0.49
C PRO A 149 45.34 -5.05 1.38
N ASP A 150 44.25 -5.51 1.98
CA ASP A 150 44.26 -6.71 2.82
C ASP A 150 43.92 -7.97 2.01
N TRP A 151 44.95 -8.47 1.33
CA TRP A 151 44.87 -9.73 0.59
C TRP A 151 45.08 -10.96 1.48
N GLU A 152 45.68 -10.81 2.66
CA GLU A 152 45.97 -11.94 3.55
C GLU A 152 44.70 -12.44 4.25
N HIS A 153 43.81 -11.54 4.67
CA HIS A 153 42.55 -11.92 5.32
C HIS A 153 41.35 -11.87 4.37
N LEU A 154 41.57 -11.51 3.10
CA LEU A 154 40.53 -11.42 2.07
C LEU A 154 39.35 -10.54 2.46
N SER A 155 39.58 -9.50 3.27
CA SER A 155 38.52 -8.58 3.70
C SER A 155 37.86 -7.84 2.54
N GLY A 156 38.59 -7.69 1.42
CA GLY A 156 38.11 -6.94 0.26
C GLY A 156 38.16 -5.42 0.45
N THR A 157 38.92 -4.94 1.45
CA THR A 157 39.16 -3.52 1.72
C THR A 157 40.64 -3.23 1.96
N CYS A 158 40.98 -1.95 2.16
CA CYS A 158 42.31 -1.52 2.57
C CYS A 158 42.35 -1.14 4.04
N LEU A 159 43.38 -1.62 4.74
CA LEU A 159 43.60 -1.38 6.17
C LEU A 159 44.53 -0.19 6.40
N GLN A 160 44.37 0.46 7.55
CA GLN A 160 45.21 1.55 8.05
C GLN A 160 45.62 1.28 9.50
N ASP A 161 45.89 0.02 9.84
CA ASP A 161 46.18 -0.45 11.21
C ASP A 161 47.69 -0.52 11.52
N GLY A 162 48.55 -0.30 10.53
CA GLY A 162 50.01 -0.35 10.66
C GLY A 162 50.60 -1.77 10.65
N ASN A 163 49.81 -2.80 10.35
CA ASN A 163 50.24 -4.20 10.29
C ASN A 163 50.54 -4.67 8.86
N GLN A 164 50.88 -3.75 7.94
CA GLN A 164 51.18 -4.12 6.56
C GLN A 164 52.32 -5.15 6.49
N PRO A 165 52.22 -6.17 5.61
CA PRO A 165 53.28 -7.14 5.42
C PRO A 165 54.60 -6.46 5.02
N ALA A 166 55.73 -7.00 5.48
CA ALA A 166 57.06 -6.42 5.25
C ALA A 166 57.39 -6.19 3.76
N TYR A 167 56.81 -6.98 2.84
CA TYR A 167 57.02 -6.79 1.40
C TYR A 167 56.31 -5.55 0.85
N MET A 168 55.24 -5.08 1.48
CA MET A 168 54.53 -3.84 1.11
C MET A 168 55.29 -2.60 1.59
N GLU A 169 56.07 -2.71 2.67
CA GLU A 169 56.93 -1.61 3.15
C GLU A 169 58.12 -1.33 2.22
N LEU A 170 58.57 -2.35 1.50
CA LEU A 170 59.69 -2.24 0.56
C LEU A 170 59.30 -1.52 -0.74
N SER A 171 58.01 -1.31 -1.01
CA SER A 171 57.55 -0.60 -2.21
C SER A 171 56.36 0.29 -1.89
N THR A 172 56.56 1.61 -2.01
CA THR A 172 55.52 2.61 -1.80
C THR A 172 54.37 2.51 -2.80
N SER A 173 54.48 1.71 -3.86
CA SER A 173 53.39 1.46 -4.82
C SER A 173 52.20 0.71 -4.22
N TRP A 174 52.38 0.02 -3.09
CA TRP A 174 51.32 -0.72 -2.39
C TRP A 174 50.63 0.11 -1.31
N LEU A 175 51.13 1.32 -1.07
CA LEU A 175 50.75 2.18 0.04
C LEU A 175 50.08 3.43 -0.54
N SER A 176 48.87 3.71 -0.10
CA SER A 176 48.09 4.87 -0.53
C SER A 176 47.92 5.86 0.62
N SER A 177 47.73 7.12 0.26
CA SER A 177 47.53 8.20 1.24
C SER A 177 46.09 8.25 1.77
N SER A 178 45.15 7.62 1.06
CA SER A 178 43.74 7.55 1.39
C SER A 178 43.16 6.17 1.11
N LEU A 179 42.06 5.83 1.78
CA LEU A 179 41.28 4.62 1.51
C LEU A 179 40.80 4.60 0.06
N GLU A 180 40.31 5.73 -0.43
CA GLU A 180 39.80 5.88 -1.80
C GLU A 180 40.86 5.55 -2.84
N GLU A 181 42.07 6.11 -2.72
CA GLU A 181 43.18 5.85 -3.63
C GLU A 181 43.58 4.36 -3.60
N CYS A 182 43.60 3.75 -2.41
CA CYS A 182 43.89 2.33 -2.26
C CYS A 182 42.82 1.46 -2.93
N CYS A 183 41.54 1.76 -2.70
CA CYS A 183 40.41 1.05 -3.28
C CYS A 183 40.36 1.21 -4.80
N LEU A 184 40.62 2.41 -5.33
CA LEU A 184 40.69 2.65 -6.78
C LEU A 184 41.83 1.83 -7.42
N GLN A 185 42.96 1.72 -6.75
CA GLN A 185 44.13 1.02 -7.28
C GLN A 185 43.98 -0.50 -7.22
N PHE A 186 43.51 -1.05 -6.09
CA PHE A 186 43.53 -2.49 -5.83
C PHE A 186 42.17 -3.19 -5.91
N TYR A 187 41.07 -2.43 -5.80
CA TYR A 187 39.70 -2.94 -5.82
C TYR A 187 38.80 -2.12 -6.77
N PRO A 188 39.17 -1.89 -8.05
CA PRO A 188 38.37 -1.07 -8.95
C PRO A 188 37.04 -1.73 -9.37
N GLY A 189 36.13 -0.92 -9.90
CA GLY A 189 34.87 -1.38 -10.48
C GLY A 189 33.88 -1.86 -9.42
N TRP A 190 33.37 -3.09 -9.56
CA TRP A 190 32.35 -3.65 -8.67
C TRP A 190 32.86 -3.92 -7.24
N ASN A 191 34.17 -4.10 -7.05
CA ASN A 191 34.76 -4.26 -5.71
C ASN A 191 35.03 -2.92 -5.00
N PHE A 192 34.89 -1.79 -5.72
CA PHE A 192 35.25 -0.49 -5.17
C PHE A 192 34.32 -0.13 -4.00
N ASN A 193 33.01 -0.39 -4.16
CA ASN A 193 32.05 -0.11 -3.09
C ASN A 193 32.33 -0.98 -1.86
N LYS A 194 32.54 -2.29 -2.05
CA LYS A 194 32.90 -3.20 -0.95
C LYS A 194 34.19 -2.75 -0.24
N CYS A 195 35.16 -2.23 -0.98
CA CYS A 195 36.39 -1.72 -0.39
C CYS A 195 36.16 -0.42 0.40
N MET A 196 35.39 0.52 -0.16
CA MET A 196 35.08 1.79 0.50
C MET A 196 34.16 1.62 1.72
N ASN A 197 33.27 0.63 1.66
CA ASN A 197 32.31 0.35 2.70
C ASN A 197 32.06 -1.17 2.81
N PRO A 198 32.85 -1.88 3.65
CA PRO A 198 32.78 -3.33 3.78
C PRO A 198 31.42 -3.86 4.26
N SER A 199 30.62 -3.00 4.90
CA SER A 199 29.26 -3.32 5.36
C SER A 199 28.16 -2.87 4.38
N GLY A 200 28.53 -2.13 3.34
CA GLY A 200 27.63 -1.43 2.42
C GLY A 200 27.12 -0.12 3.01
N SER A 201 26.65 0.77 2.15
CA SER A 201 26.15 2.08 2.57
C SER A 201 24.81 2.04 3.31
N GLY A 202 24.08 0.91 3.23
CA GLY A 202 22.70 0.79 3.69
C GLY A 202 21.69 1.59 2.85
N LEU A 203 22.16 2.33 1.83
CA LEU A 203 21.31 3.06 0.90
C LEU A 203 20.65 2.09 -0.09
N TRP A 204 19.58 2.55 -0.72
CA TRP A 204 18.78 1.77 -1.64
C TRP A 204 19.24 1.94 -3.07
N TYR A 205 19.25 0.86 -3.84
CA TYR A 205 19.46 0.89 -5.29
C TYR A 205 18.51 -0.06 -6.00
N VAL A 206 18.31 0.17 -7.29
CA VAL A 206 17.44 -0.68 -8.10
C VAL A 206 18.13 -2.00 -8.45
N SER A 207 17.47 -3.11 -8.16
CA SER A 207 17.79 -4.41 -8.73
C SER A 207 16.87 -4.68 -9.91
N HIS A 208 17.36 -4.41 -11.12
CA HIS A 208 16.57 -4.62 -12.34
C HIS A 208 16.18 -6.08 -12.55
N ASP A 209 16.99 -7.04 -12.08
CA ASP A 209 16.71 -8.47 -12.18
C ASP A 209 15.51 -8.88 -11.32
N SER A 210 15.32 -8.25 -10.15
CA SER A 210 14.19 -8.52 -9.26
C SER A 210 13.04 -7.52 -9.41
N GLY A 211 13.23 -6.45 -10.19
CA GLY A 211 12.23 -5.40 -10.42
C GLY A 211 11.89 -4.58 -9.19
N LYS A 212 12.74 -4.57 -8.15
CA LYS A 212 12.52 -3.85 -6.87
C LYS A 212 13.77 -3.13 -6.40
N CYS A 213 13.61 -2.26 -5.41
CA CYS A 213 14.72 -1.61 -4.74
C CYS A 213 15.22 -2.48 -3.60
N VAL A 214 16.54 -2.55 -3.44
CA VAL A 214 17.24 -3.37 -2.45
C VAL A 214 18.31 -2.54 -1.75
N THR A 215 18.72 -2.94 -0.55
CA THR A 215 19.74 -2.21 0.21
C THR A 215 21.15 -2.64 -0.18
N ASP A 216 22.05 -1.65 -0.27
CA ASP A 216 23.49 -1.82 -0.44
C ASP A 216 24.11 -2.33 0.86
N CYS A 217 24.30 -3.65 0.94
CA CYS A 217 24.83 -4.33 2.12
C CYS A 217 25.47 -5.67 1.75
N ASP A 218 26.18 -6.25 2.71
CA ASP A 218 26.61 -7.65 2.63
C ASP A 218 25.39 -8.57 2.73
N GLU A 219 25.24 -9.54 1.82
CA GLU A 219 24.07 -10.43 1.69
C GLU A 219 23.76 -11.24 2.97
N ALA A 220 24.71 -11.33 3.89
CA ALA A 220 24.49 -11.88 5.23
C ALA A 220 23.56 -11.03 6.11
N ASN A 221 23.26 -9.78 5.75
CA ASN A 221 22.66 -8.76 6.62
C ASN A 221 21.19 -8.43 6.32
N GLY A 222 20.33 -9.45 6.19
CA GLY A 222 18.87 -9.28 6.27
C GLY A 222 18.11 -9.36 4.95
N GLY A 223 16.78 -9.37 5.05
CA GLY A 223 15.88 -9.72 3.93
C GLY A 223 15.87 -8.71 2.78
N THR A 224 16.06 -7.43 3.03
CA THR A 224 16.06 -6.38 1.98
C THR A 224 17.40 -6.24 1.26
N CYS A 225 18.41 -7.02 1.66
CA CYS A 225 19.77 -6.88 1.14
C CYS A 225 19.89 -7.37 -0.30
N GLY A 226 20.42 -6.51 -1.17
CA GLY A 226 20.64 -6.80 -2.58
C GLY A 226 22.06 -7.20 -2.95
N GLY A 227 22.97 -7.18 -1.99
CA GLY A 227 24.41 -7.17 -2.21
C GLY A 227 24.98 -5.76 -2.31
N PHE A 228 26.25 -5.67 -2.68
CA PHE A 228 26.94 -4.38 -2.82
C PHE A 228 26.53 -3.67 -4.11
N ALA A 229 26.06 -2.43 -4.00
CA ALA A 229 25.74 -1.59 -5.13
C ALA A 229 26.99 -1.32 -5.99
N ASN A 230 26.82 -1.33 -7.30
CA ASN A 230 27.87 -0.91 -8.22
C ASN A 230 27.79 0.61 -8.42
N LEU A 231 28.69 1.35 -7.75
CA LEU A 231 28.71 2.82 -7.78
C LEU A 231 28.91 3.43 -9.18
N LEU A 232 29.29 2.65 -10.19
CA LEU A 232 29.37 3.12 -11.58
C LEU A 232 28.03 3.07 -12.32
N SER A 233 27.13 2.16 -11.93
CA SER A 233 25.86 1.89 -12.63
C SER A 233 24.62 2.11 -11.78
N ASN A 234 24.74 2.09 -10.46
CA ASN A 234 23.63 2.23 -9.54
C ASN A 234 23.64 3.61 -8.90
N ASN A 235 22.49 4.29 -8.99
CA ASN A 235 22.20 5.43 -8.15
C ASN A 235 21.79 4.93 -6.75
N LEU A 236 22.25 5.64 -5.72
CA LEU A 236 21.94 5.35 -4.33
C LEU A 236 20.89 6.33 -3.81
N TYR A 237 19.92 5.80 -3.08
CA TYR A 237 18.75 6.51 -2.58
C TYR A 237 18.62 6.34 -1.07
N SER A 238 18.10 7.36 -0.38
CA SER A 238 17.94 7.31 1.08
C SER A 238 16.84 6.35 1.54
N ASN A 239 15.89 6.02 0.65
CA ASN A 239 14.72 5.22 0.97
C ASN A 239 14.18 4.48 -0.26
N PRO A 240 13.47 3.35 -0.09
CA PRO A 240 13.01 2.54 -1.21
C PRO A 240 12.02 3.29 -2.09
N ARG A 241 11.18 4.17 -1.52
CA ARG A 241 10.21 4.97 -2.28
C ARG A 241 10.90 5.86 -3.31
N SER A 242 11.91 6.63 -2.90
CA SER A 242 12.67 7.50 -3.81
C SER A 242 13.42 6.72 -4.89
N CYS A 243 13.88 5.50 -4.58
CA CYS A 243 14.44 4.58 -5.57
C CYS A 243 13.36 4.12 -6.57
N CYS A 244 12.19 3.70 -6.08
CA CYS A 244 11.06 3.27 -6.92
C CYS A 244 10.58 4.39 -7.84
N GLU A 245 10.41 5.61 -7.33
CA GLU A 245 10.00 6.78 -8.11
C GLU A 245 10.98 7.09 -9.25
N ALA A 246 12.28 6.94 -9.00
CA ALA A 246 13.32 7.31 -9.96
C ALA A 246 13.63 6.20 -10.98
N GLU A 247 13.72 4.95 -10.52
CA GLU A 247 14.24 3.83 -11.31
C GLU A 247 13.15 2.87 -11.81
N LEU A 248 11.99 2.83 -11.15
CA LEU A 248 10.91 1.88 -11.38
C LEU A 248 9.57 2.57 -11.63
N PHE A 249 9.58 3.69 -12.36
CA PHE A 249 8.40 4.52 -12.65
C PHE A 249 7.24 3.77 -13.35
N TYR A 250 7.50 2.59 -13.91
CA TYR A 250 6.49 1.74 -14.53
C TYR A 250 5.71 0.88 -13.53
N ARG A 251 6.23 0.70 -12.30
CA ARG A 251 5.52 0.03 -11.21
C ARG A 251 4.72 1.05 -10.40
N TYR A 252 3.56 0.62 -9.92
CA TYR A 252 2.77 1.42 -8.99
C TYR A 252 3.61 1.69 -7.73
N LEU A 253 3.69 2.96 -7.34
CA LEU A 253 4.71 3.40 -6.39
C LEU A 253 4.58 2.74 -5.01
N GLU A 254 3.36 2.66 -4.48
CA GLU A 254 3.12 2.09 -3.16
C GLU A 254 3.37 0.58 -3.16
N PHE A 255 3.05 -0.10 -4.26
CA PHE A 255 3.35 -1.51 -4.44
C PHE A 255 4.87 -1.75 -4.55
N CYS A 256 5.59 -0.94 -5.34
CA CYS A 256 7.04 -1.04 -5.46
C CYS A 256 7.73 -0.84 -4.11
N GLU A 257 7.30 0.16 -3.33
CA GLU A 257 7.81 0.42 -1.98
C GLU A 257 7.55 -0.77 -1.05
N ALA A 258 6.32 -1.29 -1.04
CA ALA A 258 5.94 -2.43 -0.21
C ALA A 258 6.72 -3.71 -0.57
N ASP A 259 6.85 -4.03 -1.85
CA ASP A 259 7.58 -5.19 -2.35
C ASP A 259 9.09 -5.07 -2.09
N SER A 260 9.66 -3.88 -2.23
CA SER A 260 11.06 -3.57 -1.87
C SER A 260 11.32 -3.77 -0.38
N LEU A 261 10.32 -3.53 0.46
CA LEU A 261 10.37 -3.76 1.90
C LEU A 261 10.05 -5.21 2.30
N LEU A 262 9.67 -6.08 1.36
CA LEU A 262 9.14 -7.42 1.63
C LEU A 262 7.89 -7.39 2.54
N SER A 263 7.01 -6.40 2.35
CA SER A 263 5.79 -6.27 3.13
C SER A 263 4.75 -7.29 2.67
N GLU A 264 4.41 -8.24 3.55
CA GLU A 264 3.28 -9.16 3.36
C GLU A 264 1.91 -8.49 3.64
N CYS A 265 1.91 -7.27 4.18
CA CYS A 265 0.70 -6.54 4.56
C CYS A 265 0.17 -5.59 3.48
N TYR A 266 0.78 -5.56 2.31
CA TYR A 266 0.26 -4.73 1.23
C TYR A 266 -0.98 -5.39 0.64
N GLU A 267 -2.15 -4.99 1.14
CA GLU A 267 -3.45 -5.50 0.72
C GLU A 267 -4.07 -4.70 -0.43
N GLY A 268 -3.29 -3.89 -1.14
CA GLY A 268 -3.76 -3.00 -2.20
C GLY A 268 -4.25 -1.64 -1.67
N THR A 269 -4.61 -0.74 -2.59
CA THR A 269 -5.05 0.62 -2.26
C THR A 269 -6.50 0.70 -1.82
N GLY A 270 -7.31 -0.33 -2.13
CA GLY A 270 -8.76 -0.31 -1.97
C GLY A 270 -9.51 0.54 -3.01
N LEU A 271 -8.78 1.17 -3.95
CA LEU A 271 -9.35 1.95 -5.04
C LEU A 271 -9.85 1.04 -6.16
N PHE A 272 -10.59 1.60 -7.12
CA PHE A 272 -11.18 0.86 -8.23
C PHE A 272 -10.39 1.03 -9.52
N TYR A 273 -10.31 -0.02 -10.32
CA TYR A 273 -9.70 -0.01 -11.65
C TYR A 273 -10.49 -0.87 -12.63
N ARG A 274 -10.14 -0.77 -13.91
CA ARG A 274 -10.78 -1.54 -14.98
C ARG A 274 -10.55 -3.06 -14.78
N GLY A 275 -11.64 -3.81 -14.61
CA GLY A 275 -11.58 -5.23 -14.25
C GLY A 275 -11.36 -6.21 -15.39
N ASP A 276 -11.33 -5.76 -16.66
CA ASP A 276 -11.23 -6.64 -17.83
C ASP A 276 -10.01 -7.56 -17.78
N ASN A 277 -8.88 -7.06 -17.25
CA ASN A 277 -7.66 -7.85 -17.08
C ASN A 277 -7.82 -9.02 -16.09
N GLY A 278 -8.73 -8.89 -15.12
CA GLY A 278 -9.09 -9.93 -14.15
C GLY A 278 -10.31 -10.77 -14.58
N GLY A 279 -10.78 -10.63 -15.82
CA GLY A 279 -11.97 -11.33 -16.33
C GLY A 279 -13.29 -10.80 -15.75
N LYS A 280 -13.29 -9.60 -15.19
CA LYS A 280 -14.50 -8.91 -14.72
C LYS A 280 -14.92 -7.88 -15.76
N GLU A 281 -16.15 -7.96 -16.25
CA GLU A 281 -16.71 -7.00 -17.23
C GLU A 281 -17.20 -5.69 -16.58
N VAL A 282 -16.68 -5.37 -15.39
CA VAL A 282 -16.98 -4.18 -14.58
C VAL A 282 -15.71 -3.77 -13.85
N CYS A 283 -15.71 -2.60 -13.20
CA CYS A 283 -14.60 -2.21 -12.34
C CYS A 283 -14.35 -3.22 -11.22
N ALA A 284 -13.10 -3.35 -10.82
CA ALA A 284 -12.66 -4.23 -9.73
C ALA A 284 -11.92 -3.41 -8.67
N ARG A 285 -11.98 -3.87 -7.42
CA ARG A 285 -11.24 -3.24 -6.33
C ARG A 285 -9.80 -3.75 -6.30
N ASP A 286 -8.85 -2.83 -6.17
CA ASP A 286 -7.45 -3.12 -5.91
C ASP A 286 -7.29 -3.62 -4.49
N CYS A 287 -7.17 -4.93 -4.36
CA CYS A 287 -6.94 -5.57 -3.07
C CYS A 287 -6.29 -6.96 -3.18
N ASP A 288 -5.89 -7.51 -2.04
CA ASP A 288 -5.43 -8.90 -1.93
C ASP A 288 -6.61 -9.88 -2.13
N PRO A 289 -6.57 -10.77 -3.15
CA PRO A 289 -7.58 -11.81 -3.33
C PRO A 289 -7.73 -12.77 -2.15
N ALA A 290 -6.71 -12.93 -1.30
CA ALA A 290 -6.75 -13.78 -0.12
C ALA A 290 -7.63 -13.19 1.01
N SER A 291 -7.97 -11.90 0.95
CA SER A 291 -8.86 -11.24 1.92
C SER A 291 -10.27 -11.83 1.99
N GLY A 292 -10.70 -12.55 0.94
CA GLY A 292 -12.06 -13.06 0.81
C GLY A 292 -13.08 -11.99 0.38
N ASP A 293 -12.64 -10.77 0.06
CA ASP A 293 -13.50 -9.74 -0.56
C ASP A 293 -13.87 -10.16 -1.99
N THR A 294 -15.14 -10.40 -2.24
CA THR A 294 -15.63 -10.83 -3.55
C THR A 294 -15.50 -9.71 -4.61
N THR A 295 -15.42 -8.45 -4.20
CA THR A 295 -15.22 -7.29 -5.09
C THR A 295 -13.77 -7.19 -5.58
N CYS A 296 -12.87 -7.96 -4.97
CA CYS A 296 -11.45 -7.91 -5.22
C CYS A 296 -11.03 -8.34 -6.62
N GLY A 297 -10.26 -7.51 -7.32
CA GLY A 297 -9.71 -7.77 -8.65
C GLY A 297 -8.29 -8.33 -8.63
N GLY A 298 -7.60 -8.23 -7.50
CA GLY A 298 -6.17 -8.44 -7.40
C GLY A 298 -5.41 -7.13 -7.23
N ILE A 299 -4.13 -7.26 -6.85
CA ILE A 299 -3.22 -6.16 -6.55
C ILE A 299 -2.78 -5.47 -7.84
N VAL A 300 -2.88 -4.15 -7.87
CA VAL A 300 -2.38 -3.30 -8.95
C VAL A 300 -0.87 -3.10 -8.80
N GLU A 301 -0.12 -3.65 -9.76
CA GLU A 301 1.34 -3.63 -9.76
C GLU A 301 1.94 -2.52 -10.64
N ASP A 302 1.17 -2.08 -11.64
CA ASP A 302 1.63 -1.26 -12.75
C ASP A 302 1.16 0.19 -12.62
N ALA A 303 2.06 1.16 -12.83
CA ALA A 303 1.76 2.58 -12.63
C ALA A 303 0.85 3.18 -13.72
N TYR A 304 0.69 2.50 -14.85
CA TYR A 304 -0.17 2.96 -15.95
C TYR A 304 -1.64 2.54 -15.75
N ILE A 305 -1.94 1.71 -14.74
CA ILE A 305 -3.31 1.39 -14.36
C ILE A 305 -3.89 2.58 -13.60
N VAL A 306 -4.97 3.15 -14.11
CA VAL A 306 -5.65 4.29 -13.49
C VAL A 306 -6.55 3.78 -12.36
N LEU A 307 -6.35 4.35 -11.18
CA LEU A 307 -7.15 4.07 -9.99
C LEU A 307 -8.17 5.19 -9.76
N TYR A 308 -9.36 4.82 -9.30
CA TYR A 308 -10.49 5.71 -9.04
C TYR A 308 -10.97 5.56 -7.60
N GLU A 309 -11.36 6.65 -6.95
CA GLU A 309 -11.83 6.64 -5.55
C GLU A 309 -13.17 5.92 -5.39
N THR A 310 -14.02 6.00 -6.40
CA THR A 310 -15.36 5.42 -6.38
C THR A 310 -15.61 4.48 -7.57
N ALA A 311 -16.53 3.52 -7.38
CA ALA A 311 -16.92 2.60 -8.44
C ALA A 311 -17.62 3.36 -9.58
N GLU A 312 -18.42 4.37 -9.26
CA GLU A 312 -19.14 5.21 -10.22
C GLU A 312 -18.18 5.99 -11.13
N GLU A 313 -17.12 6.58 -10.56
CA GLU A 313 -16.09 7.27 -11.35
C GLU A 313 -15.38 6.30 -12.30
N CYS A 314 -14.92 5.16 -11.78
CA CYS A 314 -14.31 4.12 -12.60
C CYS A 314 -15.22 3.68 -13.74
N CYS A 315 -16.49 3.39 -13.42
CA CYS A 315 -17.47 2.94 -14.40
C CYS A 315 -17.77 4.00 -15.46
N SER A 316 -17.89 5.27 -15.07
CA SER A 316 -18.13 6.36 -16.02
C SER A 316 -16.95 6.60 -16.97
N ALA A 317 -15.73 6.36 -16.50
CA ALA A 317 -14.50 6.59 -17.26
C ALA A 317 -14.13 5.40 -18.17
N GLU A 318 -14.20 4.17 -17.64
CA GLU A 318 -13.71 2.96 -18.31
C GLU A 318 -14.83 2.20 -19.06
N TYR A 319 -16.08 2.33 -18.64
CA TYR A 319 -17.22 1.55 -19.13
C TYR A 319 -18.38 2.43 -19.63
N ASN A 320 -18.10 3.32 -20.59
CA ASN A 320 -19.09 4.25 -21.15
C ASN A 320 -20.27 3.60 -21.93
N TRP A 321 -20.22 2.29 -22.15
CA TRP A 321 -21.25 1.49 -22.81
C TRP A 321 -22.14 0.73 -21.81
N ILE A 322 -21.80 0.75 -20.51
CA ILE A 322 -22.61 0.20 -19.42
C ILE A 322 -23.27 1.38 -18.70
N ASN A 323 -24.52 1.21 -18.26
CA ASN A 323 -25.13 2.18 -17.35
C ASN A 323 -24.27 2.31 -16.06
N VAL A 324 -23.92 3.54 -15.67
CA VAL A 324 -22.99 3.78 -14.55
C VAL A 324 -23.50 3.18 -13.24
N ASP A 325 -24.79 3.31 -12.92
CA ASP A 325 -25.37 2.75 -11.70
C ASP A 325 -25.28 1.22 -11.71
N LEU A 326 -25.56 0.59 -12.85
CA LEU A 326 -25.48 -0.86 -13.02
C LEU A 326 -24.04 -1.37 -12.89
N CYS A 327 -23.10 -0.66 -13.51
CA CYS A 327 -21.67 -1.00 -13.42
C CYS A 327 -21.21 -0.90 -11.96
N ALA A 328 -21.49 0.22 -11.29
CA ALA A 328 -21.08 0.45 -9.91
C ALA A 328 -21.67 -0.61 -8.97
N ALA A 329 -22.96 -0.91 -9.10
CA ALA A 329 -23.65 -1.93 -8.31
C ALA A 329 -23.07 -3.33 -8.47
N ARG A 330 -22.69 -3.71 -9.69
CA ARG A 330 -22.01 -4.99 -9.95
C ARG A 330 -20.59 -5.00 -9.39
N THR A 331 -19.86 -3.89 -9.51
CA THR A 331 -18.53 -3.72 -8.93
C THR A 331 -18.53 -3.87 -7.41
N THR A 332 -19.51 -3.27 -6.72
CA THR A 332 -19.63 -3.29 -5.26
C THR A 332 -20.46 -4.46 -4.74
N GLN A 333 -21.09 -5.25 -5.61
CA GLN A 333 -22.05 -6.31 -5.27
C GLN A 333 -23.18 -5.83 -4.37
N THR A 334 -23.66 -4.61 -4.60
CA THR A 334 -24.78 -4.03 -3.88
C THR A 334 -26.01 -3.93 -4.76
N SER A 335 -27.19 -4.16 -4.19
CA SER A 335 -28.43 -3.82 -4.89
C SER A 335 -28.73 -2.32 -4.79
N PHE A 336 -29.01 -1.65 -5.89
CA PHE A 336 -29.49 -0.26 -5.97
C PHE A 336 -31.00 -0.16 -6.22
N GLY A 337 -31.70 -1.30 -6.22
CA GLY A 337 -33.16 -1.36 -6.13
C GLY A 337 -33.93 -1.03 -7.40
N LYS A 338 -33.22 -0.89 -8.54
CA LYS A 338 -33.82 -0.69 -9.87
C LYS A 338 -34.18 -2.02 -10.54
N TYR A 339 -34.85 -1.91 -11.67
CA TYR A 339 -35.26 -3.04 -12.51
C TYR A 339 -34.55 -2.98 -13.86
N TRP A 340 -34.16 -4.15 -14.40
CA TRP A 340 -33.71 -4.24 -15.78
C TRP A 340 -34.52 -5.26 -16.58
N PRO A 341 -34.69 -5.04 -17.88
CA PRO A 341 -35.36 -5.97 -18.78
C PRO A 341 -34.42 -7.13 -19.18
N ASP A 342 -34.74 -8.33 -18.71
CA ASP A 342 -34.23 -9.58 -19.26
C ASP A 342 -35.04 -9.91 -20.52
N LYS A 343 -34.52 -9.45 -21.67
CA LYS A 343 -35.20 -9.57 -22.96
C LYS A 343 -35.31 -11.04 -23.42
N ASP A 344 -34.35 -11.88 -23.04
CA ASP A 344 -34.30 -13.28 -23.42
C ASP A 344 -35.38 -14.09 -22.68
N ASN A 345 -35.62 -13.79 -21.40
CA ASN A 345 -36.66 -14.43 -20.61
C ASN A 345 -37.97 -13.63 -20.51
N SER A 346 -38.04 -12.48 -21.18
CA SER A 346 -39.19 -11.57 -21.21
C SER A 346 -39.72 -11.17 -19.82
N LYS A 347 -38.81 -10.88 -18.90
CA LYS A 347 -39.12 -10.48 -17.52
C LYS A 347 -38.29 -9.27 -17.10
N CYS A 348 -38.78 -8.51 -16.14
CA CYS A 348 -38.04 -7.45 -15.50
C CYS A 348 -37.53 -7.94 -14.15
N LEU A 349 -36.21 -8.04 -14.01
CA LEU A 349 -35.58 -8.50 -12.78
C LEU A 349 -35.24 -7.30 -11.92
N LYS A 350 -35.47 -7.44 -10.62
CA LYS A 350 -34.94 -6.49 -9.64
C LYS A 350 -33.46 -6.74 -9.47
N ASP A 351 -32.69 -5.67 -9.32
CA ASP A 351 -31.23 -5.72 -9.29
C ASP A 351 -30.61 -6.57 -8.14
N SER A 352 -31.43 -6.99 -7.17
CA SER A 352 -31.06 -8.02 -6.19
C SER A 352 -30.88 -9.43 -6.77
N GLU A 353 -31.29 -9.72 -8.00
CA GLU A 353 -31.07 -11.00 -8.68
C GLU A 353 -29.90 -10.83 -9.66
N MET A 354 -28.83 -11.63 -9.60
CA MET A 354 -27.73 -11.48 -10.57
C MET A 354 -28.27 -11.66 -12.01
N PRO A 355 -28.12 -10.67 -12.90
CA PRO A 355 -28.57 -10.78 -14.27
C PRO A 355 -27.72 -11.77 -15.04
N SER A 356 -28.35 -12.50 -15.96
CA SER A 356 -27.64 -13.17 -17.03
C SER A 356 -27.02 -12.13 -17.98
N GLY A 357 -25.69 -11.99 -17.95
CA GLY A 357 -24.80 -11.63 -19.07
C GLY A 357 -24.98 -10.33 -19.87
N GLN A 358 -26.12 -9.64 -19.82
CA GLN A 358 -26.35 -8.44 -20.63
C GLN A 358 -26.01 -7.19 -19.82
N LEU A 359 -25.08 -6.38 -20.36
CA LEU A 359 -24.46 -5.23 -19.70
C LEU A 359 -24.80 -3.88 -20.37
N ASP A 360 -25.41 -3.90 -21.56
CA ASP A 360 -25.89 -2.71 -22.29
C ASP A 360 -27.40 -2.52 -22.09
N VAL A 361 -27.84 -2.51 -20.83
CA VAL A 361 -29.27 -2.55 -20.49
C VAL A 361 -29.66 -1.29 -19.73
N GLU A 362 -30.67 -0.59 -20.26
CA GLU A 362 -31.33 0.53 -19.60
C GLU A 362 -32.06 0.03 -18.34
N VAL A 363 -31.81 0.70 -17.22
CA VAL A 363 -32.38 0.38 -15.91
C VAL A 363 -33.50 1.35 -15.56
N TYR A 364 -34.52 0.88 -14.84
CA TYR A 364 -35.75 1.60 -14.57
C TYR A 364 -36.04 1.67 -13.07
N ASP A 365 -36.65 2.77 -12.62
CA ASP A 365 -36.92 3.00 -11.19
C ASP A 365 -38.11 2.16 -10.67
N SER A 366 -38.93 1.63 -11.58
CA SER A 366 -40.10 0.80 -11.23
C SER A 366 -40.28 -0.39 -12.17
N LEU A 367 -40.95 -1.43 -11.67
CA LEU A 367 -41.32 -2.60 -12.46
C LEU A 367 -42.26 -2.23 -13.62
N GLU A 368 -43.20 -1.31 -13.37
CA GLU A 368 -44.14 -0.76 -14.38
C GLU A 368 -43.39 -0.14 -15.55
N GLU A 369 -42.45 0.76 -15.27
CA GLU A 369 -41.67 1.43 -16.31
C GLU A 369 -40.77 0.44 -17.07
N CYS A 370 -40.16 -0.51 -16.36
CA CYS A 370 -39.37 -1.57 -16.97
C CYS A 370 -40.21 -2.42 -17.93
N CYS A 371 -41.41 -2.83 -17.52
CA CYS A 371 -42.27 -3.66 -18.36
C CYS A 371 -42.87 -2.89 -19.53
N ALA A 372 -43.19 -1.60 -19.35
CA ALA A 372 -43.73 -0.75 -20.40
C ALA A 372 -42.68 -0.42 -21.49
N SER A 373 -41.46 -0.06 -21.07
CA SER A 373 -40.42 0.44 -21.97
C SER A 373 -39.40 -0.64 -22.35
N GLY A 374 -38.97 -1.46 -21.38
CA GLY A 374 -37.94 -2.47 -21.56
C GLY A 374 -38.42 -3.78 -22.20
N ILE A 375 -39.69 -4.16 -21.97
CA ILE A 375 -40.34 -5.39 -22.51
C ILE A 375 -41.61 -5.01 -23.31
N PHE A 376 -41.48 -4.07 -24.24
CA PHE A 376 -42.61 -3.49 -24.99
C PHE A 376 -43.40 -4.48 -25.86
N TRP A 377 -42.89 -5.69 -26.12
CA TRP A 377 -43.58 -6.71 -26.92
C TRP A 377 -44.57 -7.56 -26.10
N LEU A 378 -44.57 -7.44 -24.77
CA LEU A 378 -45.56 -8.07 -23.90
C LEU A 378 -46.54 -7.03 -23.35
N THR A 379 -47.72 -7.51 -22.96
CA THR A 379 -48.59 -6.73 -22.09
C THR A 379 -47.96 -6.65 -20.71
N GLU A 380 -48.17 -5.54 -20.01
CA GLU A 380 -47.63 -5.28 -18.67
C GLU A 380 -47.96 -6.42 -17.70
N ALA A 381 -49.18 -6.95 -17.74
CA ALA A 381 -49.62 -8.11 -16.96
C ALA A 381 -48.75 -9.37 -17.17
N LYS A 382 -48.39 -9.66 -18.43
CA LYS A 382 -47.57 -10.83 -18.78
C LYS A 382 -46.13 -10.62 -18.32
N CYS A 383 -45.61 -9.40 -18.46
CA CYS A 383 -44.29 -9.05 -17.96
C CYS A 383 -44.24 -9.14 -16.43
N PHE A 384 -45.22 -8.60 -15.71
CA PHE A 384 -45.28 -8.67 -14.24
C PHE A 384 -45.36 -10.11 -13.72
N THR A 385 -46.19 -10.94 -14.35
CA THR A 385 -46.29 -12.36 -14.01
C THR A 385 -44.96 -13.08 -14.24
N ALA A 386 -44.29 -12.83 -15.36
CA ALA A 386 -42.96 -13.39 -15.66
C ALA A 386 -41.86 -12.86 -14.71
N SER A 387 -42.09 -11.68 -14.11
CA SER A 387 -41.20 -11.01 -13.15
C SER A 387 -41.47 -11.40 -11.69
N GLY A 388 -42.32 -12.39 -11.44
CA GLY A 388 -42.54 -12.95 -10.11
C GLY A 388 -43.59 -12.23 -9.25
N ILE A 389 -44.35 -11.27 -9.80
CA ILE A 389 -45.53 -10.71 -9.12
C ILE A 389 -46.66 -11.76 -9.20
N ALA A 390 -47.22 -12.13 -8.06
CA ALA A 390 -48.34 -13.06 -8.02
C ALA A 390 -49.56 -12.46 -8.74
N SER A 391 -50.27 -13.26 -9.54
CA SER A 391 -51.41 -12.81 -10.35
C SER A 391 -52.57 -12.20 -9.53
N GLU A 392 -52.58 -12.45 -8.22
CA GLU A 392 -53.54 -11.92 -7.23
C GLU A 392 -53.23 -10.46 -6.82
N GLU A 393 -51.98 -10.01 -7.00
CA GLU A 393 -51.52 -8.63 -6.77
C GLU A 393 -51.66 -7.76 -8.02
N LEU A 394 -51.98 -8.39 -9.17
CA LEU A 394 -52.21 -7.73 -10.44
C LEU A 394 -53.67 -7.30 -10.54
N GLY A 395 -53.89 -5.99 -10.71
CA GLY A 395 -55.23 -5.40 -10.73
C GLY A 395 -55.67 -4.90 -9.37
N THR A 396 -56.75 -4.13 -9.34
CA THR A 396 -57.24 -3.46 -8.13
C THR A 396 -58.01 -4.40 -7.18
N SER A 397 -58.18 -5.68 -7.55
CA SER A 397 -59.05 -6.63 -6.86
C SER A 397 -60.52 -6.20 -6.77
N LYS A 398 -60.93 -5.18 -7.52
CA LYS A 398 -62.32 -4.74 -7.67
C LYS A 398 -63.03 -5.55 -8.77
N PHE A 399 -64.33 -5.38 -8.93
CA PHE A 399 -65.12 -6.09 -9.92
C PHE A 399 -65.47 -5.17 -11.09
N TYR A 400 -65.49 -5.70 -12.31
CA TYR A 400 -65.99 -5.01 -13.50
C TYR A 400 -66.88 -5.94 -14.32
N VAL A 401 -67.67 -5.36 -15.21
CA VAL A 401 -68.60 -6.11 -16.07
C VAL A 401 -67.84 -6.61 -17.30
N ASP A 402 -67.71 -7.93 -17.46
CA ASP A 402 -67.30 -8.51 -18.73
C ASP A 402 -68.51 -8.48 -19.67
N TRP A 403 -68.60 -7.43 -20.49
CA TRP A 403 -69.72 -7.21 -21.40
C TRP A 403 -69.83 -8.28 -22.51
N ILE A 404 -68.78 -9.06 -22.76
CA ILE A 404 -68.81 -10.14 -23.75
C ILE A 404 -69.49 -11.38 -23.15
N LYS A 405 -69.20 -11.67 -21.88
CA LYS A 405 -69.75 -12.85 -21.21
C LYS A 405 -70.97 -12.56 -20.33
N GLU A 406 -71.32 -11.28 -20.17
CA GLU A 406 -72.46 -10.77 -19.41
C GLU A 406 -72.45 -11.20 -17.93
N TYR A 407 -71.26 -11.24 -17.31
CA TYR A 407 -71.13 -11.44 -15.86
C TYR A 407 -70.00 -10.60 -15.27
N CYS A 408 -70.07 -10.38 -13.96
CA CYS A 408 -69.05 -9.63 -13.26
C CYS A 408 -67.85 -10.49 -12.91
N VAL A 409 -66.68 -10.00 -13.30
CA VAL A 409 -65.37 -10.60 -13.03
C VAL A 409 -64.57 -9.71 -12.11
N LYS A 410 -63.64 -10.32 -11.39
CA LYS A 410 -62.67 -9.59 -10.58
C LYS A 410 -61.50 -9.14 -11.46
N ASP A 411 -61.10 -7.87 -11.29
CA ASP A 411 -59.91 -7.23 -11.83
C ASP A 411 -58.66 -7.87 -11.22
N CYS A 412 -58.31 -9.01 -11.78
CA CYS A 412 -57.16 -9.84 -11.47
C CYS A 412 -56.91 -10.87 -12.58
N GLU A 413 -55.72 -11.46 -12.60
CA GLU A 413 -55.33 -12.56 -13.49
C GLU A 413 -55.40 -13.90 -12.75
N GLY A 414 -55.86 -14.96 -13.42
CA GLY A 414 -55.93 -16.32 -12.87
C GLY A 414 -57.28 -17.00 -12.98
N ALA A 415 -57.52 -17.99 -12.12
CA ALA A 415 -58.77 -18.74 -12.09
C ALA A 415 -59.94 -17.88 -11.56
N ALA A 416 -61.17 -18.29 -11.88
CA ALA A 416 -62.37 -17.62 -11.39
C ALA A 416 -62.28 -17.38 -9.85
N PRO A 417 -62.61 -16.17 -9.37
CA PRO A 417 -63.43 -15.14 -10.02
C PRO A 417 -62.67 -14.13 -10.90
N CYS A 418 -61.37 -14.30 -11.14
CA CYS A 418 -60.59 -13.41 -12.01
C CYS A 418 -61.06 -13.47 -13.48
N GLY A 419 -61.18 -12.31 -14.14
CA GLY A 419 -61.58 -12.20 -15.55
C GLY A 419 -60.57 -11.53 -16.47
N GLY A 420 -59.38 -11.21 -15.94
CA GLY A 420 -58.39 -10.36 -16.58
C GLY A 420 -58.30 -9.00 -15.90
N LEU A 421 -57.34 -8.19 -16.34
CA LEU A 421 -57.18 -6.82 -15.86
C LEU A 421 -58.21 -5.88 -16.50
N ALA A 422 -58.88 -5.10 -15.66
CA ALA A 422 -59.83 -4.09 -16.07
C ALA A 422 -59.13 -3.03 -16.93
N GLN A 423 -59.80 -2.61 -18.00
CA GLN A 423 -59.34 -1.51 -18.84
C GLN A 423 -59.65 -0.17 -18.17
N ALA A 424 -58.99 0.90 -18.60
CA ALA A 424 -59.19 2.24 -18.03
C ALA A 424 -60.65 2.74 -18.14
N TRP A 425 -61.45 2.18 -19.07
CA TRP A 425 -62.86 2.51 -19.25
C TRP A 425 -63.82 1.60 -18.48
N ASP A 426 -63.33 0.56 -17.83
CA ASP A 426 -64.18 -0.37 -17.07
C ASP A 426 -64.52 0.24 -15.70
N PRO A 427 -65.82 0.44 -15.39
CA PRO A 427 -66.21 0.91 -14.06
C PRO A 427 -65.91 -0.17 -13.02
N LEU A 428 -65.13 0.20 -12.00
CA LEU A 428 -64.71 -0.70 -10.94
C LEU A 428 -65.63 -0.62 -9.72
N TYR A 429 -66.06 -1.78 -9.22
CA TYR A 429 -66.97 -1.93 -8.10
C TYR A 429 -66.32 -2.70 -6.94
N ASN A 430 -66.64 -2.33 -5.69
CA ASN A 430 -66.03 -2.98 -4.53
C ASN A 430 -66.55 -4.40 -4.26
N SER A 431 -67.70 -4.77 -4.84
CA SER A 431 -68.28 -6.11 -4.69
C SER A 431 -68.88 -6.62 -5.99
N ALA A 432 -68.92 -7.94 -6.15
CA ALA A 432 -69.60 -8.59 -7.28
C ALA A 432 -71.09 -8.24 -7.33
N ILE A 433 -71.73 -8.01 -6.18
CA ILE A 433 -73.15 -7.64 -6.08
C ILE A 433 -73.38 -6.26 -6.71
N ASP A 434 -72.55 -5.28 -6.36
CA ASP A 434 -72.66 -3.91 -6.89
C ASP A 434 -72.40 -3.86 -8.40
N CYS A 435 -71.47 -4.70 -8.86
CA CYS A 435 -71.20 -4.88 -10.28
C CYS A 435 -72.41 -5.50 -11.00
N CYS A 436 -72.93 -6.62 -10.50
CA CYS A 436 -74.03 -7.35 -11.14
C CYS A 436 -75.33 -6.55 -11.20
N ALA A 437 -75.52 -5.58 -10.29
CA ALA A 437 -76.66 -4.66 -10.33
C ALA A 437 -76.71 -3.76 -11.57
N ARG A 438 -75.65 -3.75 -12.40
CA ARG A 438 -75.56 -2.97 -13.64
C ARG A 438 -75.85 -3.75 -14.91
N LEU A 439 -75.96 -5.07 -14.82
CA LEU A 439 -76.34 -5.91 -15.95
C LEU A 439 -77.86 -5.77 -16.20
N PRO A 440 -78.30 -5.57 -17.45
CA PRO A 440 -79.73 -5.65 -17.79
C PRO A 440 -80.23 -7.07 -17.52
N GLY A 441 -81.27 -7.18 -16.69
CA GLY A 441 -81.84 -8.47 -16.26
C GLY A 441 -82.69 -9.19 -17.29
#